data_AF-A0A6I7Q7D6-F1
#
_entry.id   AF-A0A6I7Q7D6-F1
#
_cell.length_a   1.000
_cell.length_b   1.000
_cell.length_c   1.000
_cell.angle_alpha   90.00
_cell.angle_beta   90.00
_cell.angle_gamma   90.00
#
_symmetry.space_group_name_H-M   'P 1'
#
loop_
_entity.id
_entity.type
_entity.pdbx_description
1 polymer ?
#
loop_
_entity_poly.entity_id
_entity_poly.type
_entity_poly.pdbx_seq_one_letter_code
_entity_poly.pdbx_strand_id
1 'polypeptide(L)'
;MRPRFDYGAEVRVLRNLRNDGTFPGVVTGALLVRRGSTGFVRDVGTFLQDQVIYSVHFLAEDRIVGCREEELQLAADPWLPNRFEFRERVVARLALGRQGQVLVPQGSVGEVLKVLRGEADGLAAGQVAYHVLFPDANPLVVPESALTAPDAAPAPTAAAR
;
A
#
# COMPACT_ATOMS: atom_id res chain seq x y z
N MET A 1 6.16 3.23 19.34
CA MET A 1 6.06 3.86 18.00
C MET A 1 5.41 5.23 18.15
N ARG A 2 5.82 6.23 17.37
CA ARG A 2 5.14 7.53 17.31
C ARG A 2 4.10 7.46 16.19
N PRO A 3 2.83 7.79 16.44
CA PRO A 3 1.82 7.76 15.38
C PRO A 3 2.16 8.74 14.27
N ARG A 4 1.86 8.35 13.04
CA ARG A 4 1.99 9.18 11.84
C ARG A 4 0.86 10.21 11.73
N PHE A 5 -0.34 9.88 12.22
CA PHE A 5 -1.51 10.76 12.18
C PHE A 5 -1.98 11.08 13.59
N ASP A 6 -2.22 12.36 13.86
CA ASP A 6 -2.73 12.83 15.15
C ASP A 6 -4.26 12.82 15.21
N TYR A 7 -4.82 12.93 16.41
CA TYR A 7 -6.24 13.15 16.63
C TYR A 7 -6.75 14.36 15.83
N GLY A 8 -7.87 14.18 15.12
CA GLY A 8 -8.48 15.21 14.29
C GLY A 8 -7.87 15.35 12.89
N ALA A 9 -6.80 14.62 12.56
CA ALA A 9 -6.25 14.62 11.21
C ALA A 9 -7.27 14.06 10.20
N GLU A 10 -7.44 14.77 9.07
CA GLU A 10 -8.23 14.27 7.96
C GLU A 10 -7.38 13.31 7.11
N VAL A 11 -7.86 12.07 6.99
CA VAL A 11 -7.18 10.98 6.29
C VAL A 11 -8.05 10.44 5.16
N ARG A 12 -7.41 9.88 4.14
CA ARG A 12 -8.06 9.21 3.01
C ARG A 12 -7.67 7.74 3.00
N VAL A 13 -8.64 6.85 2.77
CA VAL A 13 -8.36 5.41 2.62
C VAL A 13 -7.77 5.10 1.25
N LEU A 14 -6.65 4.37 1.26
CA LEU A 14 -5.91 4.00 0.08
C LEU A 14 -6.53 2.80 -0.65
N ARG A 15 -7.30 1.97 0.06
CA ARG A 15 -7.95 0.77 -0.45
C ARG A 15 -9.35 0.62 0.11
N ASN A 16 -10.10 -0.34 -0.43
CA ASN A 16 -11.39 -0.73 0.13
C ASN A 16 -11.17 -1.38 1.50
N LEU A 17 -11.74 -0.78 2.54
CA LEU A 17 -11.72 -1.37 3.87
C LEU A 17 -12.81 -2.43 3.95
N ARG A 18 -12.41 -3.64 4.33
CA ARG A 18 -13.31 -4.77 4.52
C ARG A 18 -13.22 -5.25 5.95
N ASN A 19 -14.33 -5.76 6.48
CA ASN A 19 -14.34 -6.29 7.83
C ASN A 19 -13.42 -7.52 7.92
N ASP A 20 -12.37 -7.45 8.73
CA ASP A 20 -11.48 -8.58 9.01
C ASP A 20 -11.98 -9.45 10.19
N GLY A 21 -13.15 -9.13 10.73
CA GLY A 21 -13.77 -9.79 11.88
C GLY A 21 -13.76 -8.92 13.15
N THR A 22 -13.15 -7.74 13.10
CA THR A 22 -13.08 -6.81 14.24
C THR A 22 -14.27 -5.85 14.33
N PHE A 23 -14.98 -5.60 13.22
CA PHE A 23 -16.14 -4.71 13.20
C PHE A 23 -17.42 -5.46 13.60
N PRO A 24 -18.14 -5.01 14.65
CA PRO A 24 -19.30 -5.72 15.18
C PRO A 24 -20.51 -5.66 14.23
N GLY A 25 -21.28 -6.74 14.19
CA GLY A 25 -22.57 -6.79 13.46
C GLY A 25 -22.46 -6.84 11.94
N VAL A 26 -21.24 -6.94 11.39
CA VAL A 26 -21.00 -7.02 9.94
C VAL A 26 -20.25 -8.32 9.62
N VAL A 27 -20.60 -8.98 8.53
CA VAL A 27 -19.95 -10.24 8.11
C VAL A 27 -18.50 -9.99 7.70
N THR A 28 -17.59 -10.91 8.05
CA THR A 28 -16.20 -10.89 7.59
C THR A 28 -16.12 -10.81 6.05
N GLY A 29 -15.27 -9.93 5.53
CA GLY A 29 -15.08 -9.64 4.11
C GLY A 29 -16.05 -8.60 3.53
N ALA A 30 -17.09 -8.21 4.27
CA ALA A 30 -18.02 -7.18 3.82
C ALA A 30 -17.32 -5.82 3.69
N LEU A 31 -17.67 -5.07 2.65
CA LEU A 31 -17.13 -3.72 2.40
C LEU A 31 -17.65 -2.75 3.47
N LEU A 32 -16.74 -2.11 4.18
CA LEU A 32 -17.04 -1.09 5.19
C LEU A 32 -16.96 0.30 4.59
N VAL A 33 -15.84 0.61 3.93
CA VAL A 33 -15.54 1.94 3.37
C VAL A 33 -14.88 1.76 2.01
N ARG A 34 -15.29 2.57 1.03
CA ARG A 34 -14.72 2.55 -0.32
C ARG A 34 -13.37 3.25 -0.37
N ARG A 35 -12.49 2.75 -1.23
CA ARG A 35 -11.24 3.41 -1.60
C ARG A 35 -11.50 4.88 -1.98
N GLY A 36 -10.69 5.79 -1.44
CA GLY A 36 -10.80 7.22 -1.69
C GLY A 36 -11.73 7.98 -0.73
N SER A 37 -12.53 7.31 0.10
CA SER A 37 -13.31 7.99 1.15
C SER A 37 -12.38 8.69 2.15
N THR A 38 -12.80 9.86 2.64
CA THR A 38 -12.09 10.59 3.70
C THR A 38 -12.81 10.49 5.04
N GLY A 39 -12.05 10.60 6.11
CA GLY A 39 -12.54 10.58 7.48
C GLY A 39 -11.56 11.24 8.43
N PHE A 40 -11.94 11.34 9.70
CA PHE A 40 -11.14 12.01 10.72
C PHE A 40 -10.64 11.03 11.77
N VAL A 41 -9.36 11.11 12.12
CA VAL A 41 -8.77 10.27 13.18
C VAL A 41 -9.39 10.64 14.52
N ARG A 42 -10.02 9.67 15.19
CA ARG A 42 -10.64 9.81 16.52
C ARG A 42 -9.77 9.23 17.63
N ASP A 43 -9.00 8.19 17.35
CA ASP A 43 -8.15 7.56 18.35
C ASP A 43 -7.01 6.79 17.70
N VAL A 44 -5.94 6.56 18.46
CA VAL A 44 -4.79 5.75 18.05
C VAL A 44 -4.56 4.68 19.10
N GLY A 45 -4.85 3.44 18.72
CA GLY A 45 -4.59 2.26 19.54
C GLY A 45 -3.42 1.44 19.03
N THR A 46 -3.03 0.44 19.81
CA THR A 46 -2.07 -0.59 19.40
C THR A 46 -2.72 -1.96 19.49
N PHE A 47 -2.60 -2.76 18.43
CA PHE A 47 -2.98 -4.17 18.39
C PHE A 47 -1.73 -5.05 18.49
N LEU A 48 -1.79 -6.12 19.28
CA LEU A 48 -0.65 -7.04 19.53
C LEU A 48 0.67 -6.31 19.87
N GLN A 49 0.58 -5.18 20.60
CA GLN A 49 1.69 -4.31 21.05
C GLN A 49 2.51 -3.61 19.94
N ASP A 50 2.56 -4.16 18.73
CA ASP A 50 3.43 -3.67 17.64
C ASP A 50 2.68 -3.07 16.44
N GLN A 51 1.37 -3.24 16.34
CA GLN A 51 0.59 -2.74 15.20
C GLN A 51 -0.21 -1.51 15.60
N VAL A 52 0.08 -0.35 15.01
CA VAL A 52 -0.70 0.88 15.23
C VAL A 52 -2.01 0.79 14.44
N ILE A 53 -3.13 1.01 15.14
CA ILE A 53 -4.48 1.03 14.56
C ILE A 53 -5.10 2.40 14.82
N TYR A 54 -5.46 3.10 13.75
CA TYR A 54 -6.16 4.38 13.78
C TYR A 54 -7.66 4.14 13.75
N SER A 55 -8.39 4.61 14.75
CA SER A 55 -9.86 4.66 14.70
C SER A 55 -10.27 5.89 13.91
N VAL A 56 -10.78 5.69 12.69
CA VAL A 56 -11.17 6.79 11.80
C VAL A 56 -12.68 6.85 11.71
N HIS A 57 -13.24 8.04 11.92
CA HIS A 57 -14.66 8.31 11.73
C HIS A 57 -14.91 8.78 10.29
N PHE A 58 -15.59 7.94 9.52
CA PHE A 58 -16.06 8.25 8.17
C PHE A 58 -17.47 8.83 8.26
N LEU A 59 -17.57 10.14 8.08
CA LEU A 59 -18.83 10.89 8.25
C LEU A 59 -19.88 10.54 7.20
N ALA A 60 -19.46 10.20 5.97
CA ALA A 60 -20.39 9.87 4.89
C ALA A 60 -21.12 8.55 5.14
N GLU A 61 -20.43 7.57 5.72
CA GLU A 61 -20.98 6.26 6.06
C GLU A 61 -21.52 6.18 7.51
N ASP A 62 -21.31 7.23 8.32
CA ASP A 62 -21.60 7.31 9.77
C ASP A 62 -21.02 6.12 10.55
N ARG A 63 -19.71 5.85 10.33
CA ARG A 63 -19.03 4.66 10.87
C ARG A 63 -17.62 4.95 11.35
N ILE A 64 -17.23 4.28 12.42
CA ILE A 64 -15.86 4.32 12.95
C ILE A 64 -15.18 3.01 12.63
N VAL A 65 -14.11 3.05 11.84
CA VAL A 65 -13.39 1.86 11.38
C VAL A 65 -11.94 1.94 11.82
N GLY A 66 -11.44 0.84 12.37
CA GLY A 66 -10.01 0.66 12.66
C GLY A 66 -9.25 0.48 11.36
N CYS A 67 -8.25 1.32 11.13
CA CYS A 67 -7.43 1.35 9.93
C CYS A 67 -5.97 1.20 10.32
N ARG A 68 -5.20 0.44 9.56
CA ARG A 68 -3.74 0.37 9.74
C ARG A 68 -3.07 1.59 9.12
N GLU A 69 -1.85 1.88 9.53
CA GLU A 69 -1.09 3.01 8.97
C GLU A 69 -0.94 2.91 7.46
N GLU A 70 -0.68 1.71 6.92
CA GLU A 70 -0.51 1.48 5.48
C GLU A 70 -1.80 1.64 4.66
N GLU A 71 -2.95 1.76 5.32
CA GLU A 71 -4.26 1.93 4.67
C GLU A 71 -4.66 3.40 4.52
N LEU A 72 -3.89 4.32 5.12
CA LEU A 72 -4.22 5.73 5.23
C LEU A 72 -3.15 6.62 4.60
N GLN A 73 -3.59 7.75 4.06
CA GLN A 73 -2.76 8.92 3.75
C GLN A 73 -3.45 10.19 4.28
N LEU A 74 -2.74 11.32 4.37
CA LEU A 74 -3.43 12.58 4.62
C LEU A 74 -4.36 12.89 3.45
N ALA A 75 -5.54 13.45 3.74
CA ALA A 75 -6.50 13.83 2.70
C ALA A 75 -5.93 14.92 1.78
N ALA A 76 -5.03 15.77 2.30
CA ALA A 76 -4.32 16.79 1.55
C ALA A 76 -3.25 16.23 0.59
N ASP A 77 -2.75 15.01 0.82
CA ASP A 77 -1.74 14.41 -0.04
C ASP A 77 -2.32 14.08 -1.43
N PRO A 78 -1.53 14.23 -2.51
CA PRO A 78 -1.95 13.86 -3.85
C PRO A 78 -2.41 12.41 -3.93
N TRP A 79 -3.55 12.18 -4.59
CA TRP A 79 -3.99 10.82 -4.92
C TRP A 79 -3.18 10.28 -6.09
N LEU A 80 -2.16 9.49 -5.79
CA LEU A 80 -1.40 8.78 -6.80
C LEU A 80 -1.97 7.37 -6.95
N PRO A 81 -2.55 6.99 -8.10
CA PRO A 81 -2.92 5.62 -8.33
C PRO A 81 -1.67 4.74 -8.31
N ASN A 82 -1.77 3.59 -7.66
CA ASN A 82 -0.79 2.51 -7.65
C ASN A 82 -1.40 1.29 -8.31
N ARG A 83 -0.57 0.53 -9.00
CA ARG A 83 -0.97 -0.69 -9.70
C ARG A 83 -1.01 -1.91 -8.77
N PHE A 84 -0.13 -1.95 -7.77
CA PHE A 84 -0.04 -3.03 -6.78
C PHE A 84 -0.29 -2.54 -5.36
N GLU A 85 -0.88 -3.39 -4.53
CA GLU A 85 -1.21 -3.10 -3.12
C GLU A 85 -0.32 -3.89 -2.14
N PHE A 86 -0.37 -3.50 -0.85
CA PHE A 86 0.30 -4.24 0.23
C PHE A 86 -0.12 -5.72 0.25
N ARG A 87 0.86 -6.62 0.42
CA ARG A 87 0.75 -8.09 0.34
C ARG A 87 0.36 -8.65 -1.03
N GLU A 88 0.33 -7.83 -2.07
CA GLU A 88 0.14 -8.34 -3.42
C GLU A 88 1.42 -9.01 -3.92
N ARG A 89 1.24 -10.14 -4.62
CA ARG A 89 2.33 -10.84 -5.29
C ARG A 89 2.65 -10.15 -6.59
N VAL A 90 3.93 -9.91 -6.84
CA VAL A 90 4.44 -9.25 -8.04
C VAL A 90 5.58 -10.07 -8.63
N VAL A 91 5.83 -9.87 -9.92
CA VAL A 91 6.94 -10.49 -10.65
C VAL A 91 7.89 -9.40 -11.12
N ALA A 92 9.18 -9.61 -10.91
CA ALA A 92 10.22 -8.73 -11.43
C ALA A 92 10.24 -8.80 -12.97
N ARG A 93 9.83 -7.70 -13.63
CA ARG A 93 9.84 -7.60 -15.10
C ARG A 93 11.26 -7.44 -15.65
N LEU A 94 12.18 -6.93 -14.83
CA LEU A 94 13.57 -6.70 -15.15
C LEU A 94 14.45 -7.38 -14.09
N ALA A 95 15.68 -7.72 -14.43
CA ALA A 95 16.67 -8.11 -13.43
C ALA A 95 16.95 -6.89 -12.53
N LEU A 96 16.82 -7.08 -11.21
CA LEU A 96 17.04 -6.02 -10.23
C LEU A 96 18.42 -6.23 -9.60
N GLY A 97 19.16 -5.14 -9.49
CA GLY A 97 20.50 -5.15 -8.92
C GLY A 97 20.82 -3.88 -8.16
N ARG A 98 21.85 -3.95 -7.31
CA ARG A 98 22.38 -2.82 -6.57
C ARG A 98 23.90 -2.78 -6.79
N GLN A 99 24.43 -1.61 -7.14
CA GLN A 99 25.88 -1.43 -7.37
C GLN A 99 26.49 -2.42 -8.39
N GLY A 100 25.74 -2.76 -9.45
CA GLY A 100 26.22 -3.65 -10.52
C GLY A 100 26.08 -5.15 -10.22
N GLN A 101 25.67 -5.55 -9.01
CA GLN A 101 25.34 -6.94 -8.69
C GLN A 101 23.86 -7.20 -8.94
N VAL A 102 23.54 -8.24 -9.72
CA VAL A 102 22.17 -8.74 -9.87
C VAL A 102 21.78 -9.48 -8.60
N LEU A 103 20.75 -8.99 -7.92
CA LEU A 103 20.22 -9.58 -6.68
C LEU A 103 18.97 -10.39 -6.94
N VAL A 104 18.14 -9.95 -7.89
CA VAL A 104 16.87 -10.59 -8.23
C VAL A 104 16.80 -10.80 -9.74
N PRO A 105 16.80 -12.05 -10.22
CA PRO A 105 16.60 -12.36 -11.62
C PRO A 105 15.25 -11.84 -12.16
N GLN A 106 15.19 -11.56 -13.45
CA GLN A 106 13.91 -11.33 -14.12
C GLN A 106 13.03 -12.58 -13.97
N GLY A 107 11.74 -12.37 -13.71
CA GLY A 107 10.76 -13.45 -13.52
C GLY A 107 10.62 -13.90 -12.06
N SER A 108 11.47 -13.44 -11.15
CA SER A 108 11.33 -13.75 -9.73
C SER A 108 10.05 -13.17 -9.15
N VAL A 109 9.35 -13.98 -8.34
CA VAL A 109 8.15 -13.58 -7.63
C VAL A 109 8.52 -12.97 -6.28
N GLY A 110 7.92 -11.84 -5.94
CA GLY A 110 8.05 -11.19 -4.63
C GLY A 110 6.70 -10.74 -4.08
N GLU A 111 6.71 -10.18 -2.88
CA GLU A 111 5.55 -9.64 -2.18
C GLU A 111 5.76 -8.16 -1.83
N VAL A 112 4.75 -7.33 -2.08
CA VAL A 112 4.78 -5.90 -1.73
C VAL A 112 4.64 -5.72 -0.22
N LEU A 113 5.70 -5.20 0.41
CA LEU A 113 5.72 -4.86 1.83
C LEU A 113 5.29 -3.42 2.13
N LYS A 114 5.51 -2.49 1.21
CA LYS A 114 5.11 -1.09 1.38
C LYS A 114 4.96 -0.41 0.02
N VAL A 115 3.95 0.45 -0.12
CA VAL A 115 3.81 1.37 -1.25
C VAL A 115 4.43 2.72 -0.88
N LEU A 116 5.32 3.22 -1.72
CA LEU A 116 5.99 4.51 -1.58
C LEU A 116 5.43 5.49 -2.62
N ARG A 117 5.11 6.72 -2.19
CA ARG A 117 4.42 7.71 -3.05
C ARG A 117 5.07 9.08 -2.95
N GLY A 118 5.60 9.54 -4.09
CA GLY A 118 6.09 10.89 -4.27
C GLY A 118 7.11 11.33 -3.20
N GLU A 119 7.15 12.64 -2.96
CA GLU A 119 8.15 13.28 -2.11
C GLU A 119 8.03 12.86 -0.64
N ALA A 120 6.82 12.54 -0.17
CA ALA A 120 6.58 12.10 1.20
C ALA A 120 7.35 10.81 1.56
N ASP A 121 7.65 9.98 0.56
CA ASP A 121 8.46 8.76 0.70
C ASP A 121 9.85 8.89 0.02
N GLY A 122 10.30 10.11 -0.29
CA GLY A 122 11.62 10.38 -0.86
C GLY A 122 11.76 10.09 -2.37
N LEU A 123 10.64 9.98 -3.10
CA LEU A 123 10.60 9.85 -4.55
C LEU A 123 10.32 11.20 -5.23
N ALA A 124 10.50 11.30 -6.54
CA ALA A 124 10.08 12.50 -7.26
C ALA A 124 8.55 12.64 -7.26
N ALA A 125 8.04 13.87 -7.36
CA ALA A 125 6.62 14.14 -7.43
C ALA A 125 5.92 13.28 -8.50
N GLY A 126 4.83 12.61 -8.12
CA GLY A 126 4.07 11.74 -9.01
C GLY A 126 4.62 10.33 -9.21
N GLN A 127 5.78 9.99 -8.64
CA GLN A 127 6.32 8.63 -8.73
C GLN A 127 5.76 7.69 -7.67
N VAL A 128 5.59 6.43 -8.06
CA VAL A 128 5.22 5.33 -7.17
C VAL A 128 6.30 4.25 -7.25
N ALA A 129 6.77 3.80 -6.09
CA ALA A 129 7.66 2.66 -5.96
C ALA A 129 7.18 1.75 -4.84
N TYR A 130 7.79 0.58 -4.71
CA TYR A 130 7.38 -0.44 -3.77
C TYR A 130 8.58 -0.97 -3.02
N HIS A 131 8.46 -1.16 -1.71
CA HIS A 131 9.31 -2.14 -1.03
C HIS A 131 8.78 -3.52 -1.36
N VAL A 132 9.58 -4.31 -2.06
CA VAL A 132 9.23 -5.69 -2.42
C VAL A 132 10.22 -6.64 -1.76
N LEU A 133 9.69 -7.65 -1.08
CA LEU A 133 10.48 -8.77 -0.57
C LEU A 133 10.49 -9.88 -1.60
N PHE A 134 11.70 -10.29 -2.00
CA PHE A 134 11.91 -11.49 -2.80
C PHE A 134 12.49 -12.59 -1.90
N PRO A 135 12.17 -13.87 -2.12
CA PRO A 135 12.56 -14.97 -1.23
C PRO A 135 14.05 -15.02 -0.85
N ASP A 136 14.93 -14.66 -1.80
CA ASP A 136 16.39 -14.76 -1.64
C ASP A 136 17.09 -13.40 -1.54
N ALA A 137 16.35 -12.32 -1.34
CA ALA A 137 16.91 -10.97 -1.26
C ALA A 137 16.29 -10.14 -0.14
N ASN A 138 17.10 -9.22 0.41
CA ASN A 138 16.57 -8.17 1.29
C ASN A 138 15.54 -7.32 0.54
N PRO A 139 14.58 -6.70 1.25
CA PRO A 139 13.60 -5.81 0.64
C PRO A 139 14.27 -4.74 -0.24
N LEU A 140 13.84 -4.67 -1.50
CA LEU A 140 14.32 -3.70 -2.47
C LEU A 140 13.25 -2.64 -2.73
N VAL A 141 13.67 -1.39 -2.97
CA VAL A 141 12.80 -0.36 -3.52
C VAL A 141 12.77 -0.54 -5.03
N VAL A 142 11.60 -0.89 -5.56
CA VAL A 142 11.40 -1.23 -6.97
C VAL A 142 10.37 -0.27 -7.57
N PRO A 143 10.67 0.42 -8.69
CA PRO A 143 9.69 1.28 -9.35
C PRO A 143 8.55 0.44 -9.94
N GLU A 144 7.34 1.02 -10.03
CA GLU A 144 6.16 0.33 -10.57
C GLU A 144 6.40 -0.26 -11.97
N SER A 145 7.18 0.44 -12.80
CA SER A 145 7.52 0.02 -14.16
C SER A 145 8.38 -1.24 -14.24
N ALA A 146 9.03 -1.65 -13.15
CA ALA A 146 9.86 -2.86 -13.08
C ALA A 146 9.09 -4.08 -12.56
N LEU A 147 7.79 -3.95 -12.27
CA LEU A 147 6.94 -5.01 -11.73
C LEU A 147 5.79 -5.37 -12.69
N THR A 148 5.35 -6.62 -12.61
CA THR A 148 4.12 -7.10 -13.26
C THR A 148 3.32 -8.00 -12.32
N ALA A 149 2.02 -8.17 -12.58
CA ALA A 149 1.22 -9.16 -11.84
C ALA A 149 1.63 -10.58 -12.30
N PRO A 150 1.63 -11.58 -11.43
CA PRO A 150 2.04 -12.95 -11.76
C PRO A 150 1.21 -13.60 -12.88
N ASP A 151 -0.08 -13.25 -12.98
CA ASP A 151 -0.97 -13.74 -14.05
C ASP A 151 -1.13 -12.76 -15.21
N ALA A 152 -0.43 -11.61 -15.19
CA ALA A 152 -0.42 -10.72 -16.35
C ALA A 152 0.43 -11.37 -17.43
N ALA A 153 -0.23 -11.89 -18.47
CA ALA A 153 0.42 -12.27 -19.73
C ALA A 153 1.43 -11.18 -20.12
N PRO A 154 2.66 -11.53 -20.52
CA PRO A 154 3.66 -10.54 -20.89
C PRO A 154 3.05 -9.64 -21.97
N ALA A 155 2.86 -8.36 -21.65
CA ALA A 155 2.45 -7.38 -22.63
C ALA A 155 3.44 -7.46 -23.81
N PRO A 156 2.97 -7.53 -25.06
CA PRO A 156 3.85 -7.70 -26.20
C PRO A 156 4.86 -6.55 -26.19
N THR A 157 6.14 -6.92 -26.17
CA THR A 157 7.25 -6.00 -26.31
C THR A 157 7.04 -5.23 -27.60
N ALA A 158 6.69 -3.94 -27.52
CA ALA A 158 6.68 -3.07 -28.68
C ALA A 158 8.13 -2.90 -29.15
N ALA A 159 8.57 -3.80 -30.01
CA ALA A 159 9.75 -3.65 -30.83
C ALA A 159 9.41 -2.79 -32.06
N ALA A 160 10.38 -1.94 -32.43
CA ALA A 160 10.44 -1.07 -33.61
C ALA A 160 9.60 0.22 -33.53
N ARG A 161 10.13 1.40 -33.83
CA ARG A 161 11.16 1.76 -34.82
C ARG A 161 12.10 2.85 -34.33
#